data_AF-A0AB38VLW4-F1
#
_entry.id   AF-A0AB38VLW4-F1
#
_cell.length_a   1.000
_cell.length_b   1.000
_cell.length_c   1.000
_cell.angle_alpha   90.00
_cell.angle_beta   90.00
_cell.angle_gamma   90.00
#
_symmetry.space_group_name_H-M   'P 1'
#
loop_
_entity.id
_entity.type
_entity.pdbx_description
1 polymer ?
#
loop_
_entity_poly.entity_id
_entity_poly.type
_entity_poly.pdbx_seq_one_letter_code
_entity_poly.pdbx_strand_id
1 'polypeptide(L)'
;MGLSLFLGTYFWGKLPHQFVLASLVACRPLIFMNVGLLFHASHSNYDFIESLYQTFKVPSHFAYGIFAVFNLLPLIKLQYQRNRLAFRLKNQVTWALSPRLILSVLLKTIYWVEQLELAMLSKGFEVGKERTHASTYPVRFRDYSLLGMSILLAIGMIFK
;
A
#
# COMPACT_ATOMS: atom_id res chain seq x y z
N MET A 1 11.98 13.48 10.14
CA MET A 1 11.53 14.44 9.11
C MET A 1 10.93 15.72 9.69
N GLY A 2 9.95 15.67 10.60
CA GLY A 2 9.40 16.90 11.20
C GLY A 2 10.43 17.73 11.97
N LEU A 3 11.24 17.09 12.82
CA LEU A 3 12.27 17.76 13.61
C LEU A 3 13.41 18.34 12.75
N SER A 4 13.80 17.66 11.67
CA SER A 4 14.86 18.12 10.77
C SER A 4 14.42 19.34 9.95
N LEU A 5 13.15 19.41 9.54
CA LEU A 5 12.61 20.59 8.85
C LEU A 5 12.45 21.78 9.81
N PHE A 6 12.05 21.53 11.05
CA PHE A 6 11.98 22.55 12.09
C PHE A 6 13.36 23.15 12.38
N LEU A 7 14.36 22.31 12.65
CA LEU A 7 15.72 22.77 12.95
C LEU A 7 16.37 23.48 11.75
N GLY A 8 16.19 22.95 10.54
CA GLY A 8 16.75 23.56 9.33
C GLY A 8 16.17 24.96 9.05
N THR A 9 14.87 25.14 9.21
CA THR A 9 14.22 26.45 9.03
C THR A 9 14.47 27.41 10.18
N TYR A 10 14.67 26.90 11.40
CA TYR A 10 15.04 27.70 12.57
C TYR A 10 16.47 28.24 12.50
N PHE A 11 17.45 27.43 12.10
CA PHE A 11 18.86 27.86 12.04
C PHE A 11 19.18 28.72 10.82
N TRP A 12 18.51 28.51 9.67
CA TRP A 12 18.83 29.21 8.41
C TRP A 12 17.85 30.34 8.07
N GLY A 13 16.78 30.52 8.86
CA GLY A 13 15.81 31.58 8.69
C GLY A 13 16.39 32.96 9.02
N LYS A 14 16.05 33.99 8.23
CA LYS A 14 16.49 35.39 8.46
C LYS A 14 15.35 36.36 8.82
N LEU A 15 14.13 35.88 9.04
CA LEU A 15 12.95 36.71 9.32
C LEU A 15 12.76 36.98 10.83
N PRO A 16 11.92 37.93 11.28
CA PRO A 16 11.67 38.15 12.71
C PRO A 16 10.75 37.10 13.37
N HIS A 17 9.87 36.43 12.60
CA HIS A 17 8.91 35.43 13.11
C HIS A 17 9.30 33.97 12.78
N GLN A 18 10.57 33.63 12.95
CA GLN A 18 11.14 32.34 12.50
C GLN A 18 10.51 31.13 13.19
N PHE A 19 10.20 31.25 14.48
CA PHE A 19 9.62 30.16 15.27
C PHE A 19 8.25 29.72 14.73
N VAL A 20 7.39 30.67 14.35
CA VAL A 20 6.05 30.40 13.82
C VAL A 20 6.13 29.80 12.42
N LEU A 21 7.04 30.28 11.57
CA LEU A 21 7.23 29.74 10.23
C LEU A 21 7.82 28.32 10.28
N ALA A 22 8.81 28.10 11.16
CA ALA A 22 9.43 26.80 11.33
C ALA A 22 8.43 25.75 11.83
N SER A 23 7.57 26.10 12.79
CA SER A 23 6.52 25.21 13.28
C SER A 23 5.46 24.92 12.21
N LEU A 24 5.03 25.92 11.44
CA LEU A 24 4.07 25.75 10.35
C LEU A 24 4.60 24.78 9.27
N VAL A 25 5.86 24.94 8.87
CA VAL A 25 6.51 24.07 7.87
C VAL A 25 6.66 22.65 8.38
N ALA A 26 7.00 22.47 9.67
CA ALA A 26 7.13 21.16 10.27
C ALA A 26 5.77 20.45 10.46
N CYS A 27 4.71 21.19 10.80
CA CYS A 27 3.38 20.63 11.04
C CYS A 27 2.73 20.02 9.79
N ARG A 28 2.92 20.60 8.60
CA ARG A 28 2.28 20.11 7.35
C ARG A 28 2.54 18.63 7.06
N PRO A 29 3.80 18.17 6.90
CA PRO A 29 4.07 16.76 6.62
C PRO A 29 3.67 15.85 7.78
N LEU A 30 3.74 16.33 9.02
CA LEU A 30 3.28 15.57 10.19
C LEU A 30 1.78 15.29 10.14
N ILE A 31 0.96 16.27 9.77
CA ILE A 31 -0.49 16.08 9.64
C ILE A 31 -0.80 15.02 8.58
N PHE A 32 -0.21 15.14 7.38
CA PHE A 32 -0.43 14.16 6.31
C PHE A 32 0.03 12.74 6.68
N MET A 33 1.18 12.63 7.35
CA MET A 33 1.69 11.33 7.80
C MET A 33 0.78 10.71 8.87
N ASN A 34 0.29 11.49 9.83
CA ASN A 34 -0.59 11.00 10.88
C ASN A 34 -1.94 10.53 10.32
N VAL A 35 -2.51 11.26 9.34
CA VAL A 35 -3.75 10.82 8.67
C VAL A 35 -3.53 9.49 7.95
N GLY A 36 -2.43 9.33 7.22
CA GLY A 36 -2.09 8.06 6.57
C GLY A 36 -1.86 6.92 7.57
N LEU A 37 -1.22 7.20 8.70
CA LEU A 37 -0.98 6.22 9.76
C LEU A 37 -2.29 5.77 10.44
N LEU A 38 -3.18 6.72 10.75
CA LEU A 38 -4.51 6.43 11.29
C LEU A 38 -5.30 5.53 10.34
N PHE A 39 -5.27 5.83 9.04
CA PHE A 39 -5.91 5.02 8.02
C PHE A 39 -5.38 3.57 8.01
N HIS A 40 -4.06 3.41 7.98
CA HIS A 40 -3.41 2.09 8.00
C HIS A 40 -3.62 1.32 9.31
N ALA A 41 -3.71 2.01 10.45
CA ALA A 41 -3.91 1.37 11.75
C ALA A 41 -5.36 0.92 11.97
N SER A 42 -6.33 1.63 11.40
CA SER A 42 -7.76 1.31 11.59
C SER A 42 -8.32 0.26 10.62
N HIS A 43 -7.70 0.05 9.46
CA HIS A 43 -8.22 -0.85 8.43
C HIS A 43 -7.22 -1.95 8.08
N SER A 44 -7.71 -3.18 7.91
CA SER A 44 -6.88 -4.23 7.32
C SER A 44 -6.73 -4.00 5.81
N ASN A 45 -5.59 -4.42 5.25
CA ASN A 45 -5.34 -4.30 3.82
C ASN A 45 -6.37 -5.09 2.98
N TYR A 46 -6.91 -6.19 3.51
CA TYR A 46 -7.90 -7.00 2.81
C TYR A 46 -9.27 -6.31 2.76
N ASP A 47 -9.73 -5.79 3.90
CA ASP A 47 -11.00 -5.06 4.01
C ASP A 47 -11.01 -3.82 3.09
N PHE A 48 -9.87 -3.14 2.98
CA PHE A 48 -9.74 -1.98 2.10
C PHE A 48 -9.92 -2.35 0.62
N ILE A 49 -9.27 -3.42 0.13
CA ILE A 49 -9.41 -3.83 -1.27
C ILE A 49 -10.81 -4.37 -1.57
N GLU A 50 -11.42 -5.09 -0.62
CA GLU A 50 -12.77 -5.61 -0.79
C GLU A 50 -13.84 -4.50 -0.78
N SER A 51 -13.70 -3.49 0.08
CA SER A 51 -14.56 -2.31 0.07
C SER A 51 -14.37 -1.46 -1.19
N LEU A 52 -13.14 -1.35 -1.71
CA LEU A 52 -12.84 -0.71 -2.99
C LEU A 52 -13.51 -1.46 -4.16
N TYR A 53 -13.43 -2.80 -4.15
CA TYR A 53 -14.08 -3.65 -5.14
C TYR A 53 -15.61 -3.41 -5.19
N GLN A 54 -16.26 -3.36 -4.02
CA GLN A 54 -17.71 -3.19 -3.92
C GLN A 54 -18.17 -1.76 -4.21
N THR A 55 -17.50 -0.76 -3.65
CA THR A 55 -17.93 0.65 -3.71
C THR A 55 -17.55 1.31 -5.04
N PHE A 56 -16.32 1.06 -5.51
CA PHE A 56 -15.80 1.68 -6.73
C PHE A 56 -15.99 0.78 -7.96
N LYS A 57 -16.67 -0.38 -7.81
CA LYS A 57 -16.92 -1.38 -8.87
C LYS A 57 -15.66 -1.71 -9.65
N VAL A 58 -14.55 -1.89 -8.93
CA VAL A 58 -13.28 -2.29 -9.55
C VAL A 58 -13.45 -3.64 -10.24
N PRO A 59 -12.80 -3.90 -11.38
CA PRO A 59 -12.90 -5.21 -12.01
C PRO A 59 -12.47 -6.33 -11.06
N SER A 60 -13.25 -7.40 -10.96
CA SER A 60 -13.01 -8.49 -10.01
C SER A 60 -11.63 -9.14 -10.18
N HIS A 61 -11.17 -9.32 -11.41
CA HIS A 61 -9.84 -9.86 -11.71
C HIS A 61 -8.70 -9.01 -11.11
N PHE A 62 -8.88 -7.69 -11.00
CA PHE A 62 -7.88 -6.80 -10.40
C PHE A 62 -7.82 -6.98 -8.88
N ALA A 63 -8.98 -7.03 -8.21
CA ALA A 63 -9.05 -7.26 -6.77
C ALA A 63 -8.41 -8.61 -6.37
N TYR A 64 -8.75 -9.69 -7.09
CA TYR A 64 -8.12 -10.99 -6.88
C TYR A 64 -6.64 -11.01 -7.24
N GLY A 65 -6.20 -10.21 -8.21
CA GLY A 65 -4.78 -10.03 -8.52
C GLY A 65 -4.00 -9.42 -7.35
N ILE A 66 -4.55 -8.41 -6.66
CA ILE A 66 -3.94 -7.84 -5.47
C ILE A 66 -3.89 -8.87 -4.34
N PHE A 67 -4.97 -9.61 -4.10
CA PHE A 67 -5.00 -10.68 -3.10
C PHE A 67 -4.00 -11.81 -3.41
N ALA A 68 -3.85 -12.16 -4.69
CA ALA A 68 -2.84 -13.10 -5.15
C ALA A 68 -1.43 -12.61 -4.79
N VAL A 69 -1.11 -11.36 -5.10
CA VAL A 69 0.20 -10.76 -4.80
C VAL A 69 0.46 -10.75 -3.29
N PHE A 70 -0.51 -10.36 -2.47
CA PHE A 70 -0.33 -10.37 -1.01
C PHE A 70 -0.03 -11.75 -0.44
N ASN A 71 -0.66 -12.80 -0.99
CA ASN A 71 -0.36 -14.19 -0.60
C ASN A 71 0.98 -14.69 -1.18
N LEU A 72 1.41 -14.21 -2.35
CA LEU A 72 2.65 -14.61 -3.00
C LEU A 72 3.89 -13.90 -2.44
N LEU A 73 3.77 -12.66 -1.94
CA LEU A 73 4.88 -11.89 -1.34
C LEU A 73 5.72 -12.67 -0.32
N PRO A 74 5.16 -13.35 0.70
CA PRO A 74 5.96 -14.13 1.64
C PRO A 74 6.68 -15.30 0.96
N LEU A 75 6.05 -15.95 -0.03
CA LEU A 75 6.66 -17.03 -0.80
C LEU A 75 7.85 -16.54 -1.63
N ILE A 76 7.72 -15.36 -2.25
CA ILE A 76 8.79 -14.70 -3.01
C ILE A 76 9.98 -14.40 -2.09
N LYS A 77 9.73 -13.87 -0.89
CA LYS A 77 10.78 -13.59 0.10
C LYS A 77 11.52 -14.87 0.52
N LEU A 78 10.80 -15.96 0.77
CA LEU A 78 11.39 -17.25 1.09
C LEU A 78 12.20 -17.83 -0.08
N GLN A 79 11.69 -17.71 -1.31
CA GLN A 79 12.41 -18.17 -2.50
C GLN A 79 13.69 -17.38 -2.74
N TYR A 80 13.66 -16.06 -2.53
CA TYR A 80 14.84 -15.21 -2.59
C TYR A 80 15.93 -15.71 -1.62
N GLN A 81 15.55 -16.02 -0.37
CA GLN A 81 16.48 -16.54 0.63
C GLN A 81 17.03 -17.91 0.24
N ARG A 82 16.18 -18.82 -0.24
CA ARG A 82 16.58 -20.16 -0.71
C ARG A 82 17.53 -20.10 -1.89
N ASN A 83 17.24 -19.27 -2.89
CA ASN A 83 18.11 -19.09 -4.05
C ASN A 83 19.46 -18.52 -3.63
N ARG A 84 19.47 -17.53 -2.72
CA ARG A 84 20.72 -16.98 -2.17
C ARG A 84 21.57 -18.05 -1.49
N LEU A 85 20.96 -18.95 -0.72
CA LEU A 85 21.66 -20.09 -0.11
C LEU A 85 22.19 -21.06 -1.17
N ALA A 86 21.40 -21.38 -2.20
CA ALA A 86 21.81 -22.27 -3.28
C ALA A 86 23.01 -21.72 -4.08
N PHE A 87 23.08 -20.40 -4.32
CA PHE A 87 24.23 -19.77 -4.97
C PHE A 87 25.49 -19.79 -4.09
N ARG A 88 25.33 -19.61 -2.77
CA ARG A 88 26.46 -19.76 -1.83
C ARG A 88 27.04 -21.16 -1.84
N LEU A 89 26.21 -22.20 -1.90
CA LEU A 89 26.67 -23.60 -2.02
C LEU A 89 27.48 -23.84 -3.31
N LYS A 90 27.21 -23.09 -4.38
CA LYS A 90 27.98 -23.13 -5.63
C LYS A 90 29.23 -22.24 -5.61
N ASN A 91 29.65 -21.74 -4.43
CA ASN A 91 30.73 -20.76 -4.27
C ASN A 91 30.60 -19.51 -5.16
N GLN A 92 29.37 -19.14 -5.55
CA GLN A 92 29.12 -17.91 -6.30
C GLN A 92 28.78 -16.78 -5.34
N VAL A 93 29.65 -15.77 -5.30
CA VAL A 93 29.42 -14.54 -4.53
C VAL A 93 28.35 -13.72 -5.25
N THR A 94 27.10 -13.88 -4.83
CA THR A 94 25.99 -13.10 -5.37
C THR A 94 25.78 -11.83 -4.57
N TRP A 95 25.89 -10.68 -5.23
CA TRP A 95 25.37 -9.41 -4.72
C TRP A 95 23.85 -9.48 -4.54
N ALA A 96 23.30 -8.69 -3.61
CA ALA A 96 21.87 -8.67 -3.28
C ALA A 96 20.97 -8.42 -4.51
N LEU A 97 21.48 -7.68 -5.50
CA LEU A 97 20.78 -7.31 -6.73
C LEU A 97 21.30 -8.05 -7.99
N SER A 98 21.92 -9.23 -7.83
CA SER A 98 22.45 -9.95 -8.99
C SER A 98 21.32 -10.39 -9.96
N PRO A 99 21.46 -10.14 -11.29
CA PRO A 99 20.42 -10.48 -12.27
C PRO A 99 20.04 -11.97 -12.25
N ARG A 100 21.02 -12.87 -12.05
CA ARG A 100 20.79 -14.32 -11.95
C ARG A 100 19.85 -14.69 -10.80
N LEU A 101 20.02 -14.04 -9.64
CA LEU A 101 19.19 -14.29 -8.48
C LEU A 101 17.76 -13.78 -8.72
N ILE A 102 17.61 -12.56 -9.22
CA ILE A 102 16.30 -11.97 -9.50
C ILE A 102 15.56 -12.77 -10.58
N LEU A 103 16.24 -13.12 -11.68
CA LEU A 103 15.65 -13.92 -12.76
C LEU A 103 15.16 -15.28 -12.26
N SER A 104 15.94 -15.98 -11.43
CA SER A 104 15.53 -17.27 -10.89
C SER A 104 14.31 -17.18 -9.96
N VAL A 105 14.18 -16.09 -9.18
CA VAL A 105 12.99 -15.83 -8.37
C VAL A 105 11.81 -15.46 -9.27
N LEU A 106 12.02 -14.60 -10.28
CA LEU A 106 10.99 -14.17 -11.22
C LEU A 106 10.37 -15.36 -11.97
N LEU A 107 11.20 -16.23 -12.55
CA LEU A 107 10.75 -17.43 -13.24
C LEU A 107 9.92 -18.33 -12.31
N LYS A 108 10.32 -18.47 -11.05
CA LYS A 108 9.56 -19.24 -10.06
C LYS A 108 8.22 -18.59 -9.74
N THR A 109 8.17 -17.27 -9.66
CA THR A 109 6.94 -16.51 -9.41
C THR A 109 5.97 -16.60 -10.57
N ILE A 110 6.44 -16.53 -11.83
CA ILE A 110 5.60 -16.71 -13.02
C ILE A 110 4.88 -18.07 -12.96
N TYR A 111 5.64 -19.13 -12.68
CA TYR A 111 5.07 -20.46 -12.50
C TYR A 111 4.01 -20.50 -11.38
N TRP A 112 4.24 -19.82 -10.24
CA TRP A 112 3.23 -19.77 -9.18
C TRP A 112 1.97 -19.01 -9.54
N VAL A 113 2.09 -17.95 -10.35
CA VAL A 113 0.93 -17.20 -10.86
C VAL A 113 0.13 -18.08 -11.81
N GLU A 114 0.78 -18.82 -12.72
CA GLU A 114 0.11 -19.77 -13.61
C GLU A 114 -0.61 -20.88 -12.83
N GLN A 115 0.05 -21.46 -11.81
CA GLN A 115 -0.59 -22.47 -10.95
C GLN A 115 -1.79 -21.89 -10.19
N LEU A 116 -1.69 -20.64 -9.74
CA LEU A 116 -2.79 -19.95 -9.09
C LEU A 116 -3.94 -19.70 -10.06
N GLU A 117 -3.67 -19.26 -11.29
CA GLU A 117 -4.67 -19.08 -12.34
C GLU A 117 -5.38 -20.39 -12.66
N LEU A 118 -4.64 -21.49 -12.86
CA LEU A 118 -5.21 -22.82 -13.07
C LEU A 118 -6.07 -23.26 -11.86
N ALA A 119 -5.64 -22.96 -10.63
CA ALA A 119 -6.43 -23.23 -9.43
C ALA A 119 -7.71 -22.37 -9.36
N MET A 120 -7.66 -21.12 -9.83
CA MET A 120 -8.86 -20.27 -9.94
C MET A 120 -9.82 -20.81 -11.00
N LEU A 121 -9.32 -21.12 -12.20
CA LEU A 121 -10.10 -21.66 -13.31
C LEU A 121 -10.76 -23.00 -12.93
N SER A 122 -10.04 -23.91 -12.27
CA SER A 122 -10.59 -25.19 -11.79
C SER A 122 -11.68 -25.03 -10.73
N LYS A 123 -11.68 -23.93 -9.96
CA LYS A 123 -12.77 -23.56 -9.05
C LYS A 123 -13.94 -22.86 -9.75
N GLY A 124 -13.94 -22.79 -11.08
CA GLY A 124 -14.97 -22.12 -11.87
C GLY A 124 -14.87 -20.60 -11.81
N PHE A 125 -13.66 -20.05 -11.68
CA PHE A 125 -13.46 -18.60 -11.74
C PHE A 125 -13.65 -18.08 -13.17
N GLU A 126 -14.82 -17.51 -13.46
CA GLU A 126 -15.10 -16.78 -14.70
C GLU A 126 -15.03 -15.27 -14.48
N VAL A 127 -14.36 -14.55 -15.40
CA VAL A 127 -14.26 -13.09 -15.37
C VAL A 127 -15.59 -12.48 -15.85
N GLY A 128 -16.13 -11.51 -15.10
CA GLY A 128 -17.36 -10.79 -15.47
C GLY A 128 -18.67 -11.43 -15.02
N LYS A 129 -18.63 -12.63 -14.42
CA LYS A 129 -19.81 -13.25 -13.80
C LYS A 129 -20.09 -12.64 -12.43
N GLU A 130 -21.36 -12.32 -12.19
CA GLU A 130 -21.79 -11.85 -10.87
C GLU A 130 -21.54 -12.92 -9.81
N ARG A 131 -20.90 -12.53 -8.70
CA ARG A 131 -20.55 -13.40 -7.59
C ARG A 131 -21.13 -12.87 -6.29
N THR A 132 -21.47 -13.78 -5.40
CA THR A 132 -21.80 -13.45 -4.01
C THR A 132 -20.53 -13.10 -3.24
N HIS A 133 -20.55 -11.97 -2.55
CA HIS A 133 -19.44 -11.51 -1.71
C HIS A 133 -19.54 -12.16 -0.33
N ALA A 134 -18.40 -12.59 0.22
CA ALA A 134 -18.36 -13.21 1.54
C ALA A 134 -18.51 -12.18 2.67
N SER A 135 -17.95 -10.99 2.48
CA SER A 135 -18.12 -9.83 3.35
C SER A 135 -18.78 -8.70 2.56
N THR A 136 -19.67 -7.94 3.19
CA THR A 136 -20.34 -6.78 2.55
C THR A 136 -19.96 -5.51 3.28
N TYR A 137 -19.52 -4.49 2.54
CA TYR A 137 -19.12 -3.18 3.06
C TYR A 137 -20.09 -2.10 2.57
N PRO A 138 -21.32 -2.00 3.13
CA PRO A 138 -22.22 -0.92 2.78
C PRO A 138 -21.70 0.41 3.33
N VAL A 139 -21.70 1.45 2.49
CA VAL A 139 -21.35 2.82 2.91
C VAL A 139 -22.38 3.28 3.93
N ARG A 140 -21.94 3.62 5.15
CA ARG A 140 -22.83 4.06 6.23
C ARG A 140 -22.97 5.57 6.21
N PHE A 141 -24.08 6.07 6.76
CA PHE A 141 -24.30 7.51 6.93
C PHE A 141 -23.16 8.23 7.69
N ARG A 142 -22.47 7.53 8.59
CA ARG A 142 -21.29 8.05 9.30
C ARG A 142 -20.17 8.44 8.33
N ASP A 143 -19.98 7.69 7.26
CA ASP A 143 -18.92 7.92 6.28
C ASP A 143 -19.19 9.20 5.48
N TYR A 144 -20.45 9.42 5.08
CA TYR A 144 -20.89 10.67 4.46
C TYR A 144 -20.73 11.87 5.40
N SER A 145 -21.05 11.71 6.69
CA SER A 145 -20.88 12.80 7.66
C SER A 145 -19.40 13.17 7.87
N LEU A 146 -18.50 12.18 7.88
CA LEU A 146 -17.05 12.39 7.98
C LEU A 146 -16.49 13.08 6.72
N LEU A 147 -16.93 12.67 5.52
CA LEU A 147 -16.59 13.34 4.26
C LEU A 147 -17.11 14.78 4.22
N GLY A 148 -18.35 15.01 4.66
CA GLY A 148 -18.92 16.36 4.73
C GLY A 148 -18.12 17.27 5.66
N MET A 149 -17.76 16.76 6.86
CA MET A 149 -16.96 17.51 7.83
C MET A 149 -15.57 17.87 7.28
N SER A 150 -14.90 16.94 6.58
CA SER A 150 -13.56 17.20 6.03
C SER A 150 -13.57 18.22 4.90
N ILE A 151 -14.58 18.18 4.03
CA ILE A 151 -14.76 19.17 2.94
C ILE A 151 -15.07 20.56 3.53
N LEU A 152 -15.92 20.64 4.54
CA LEU A 152 -16.27 21.90 5.20
C LEU A 152 -15.03 22.54 5.85
N LEU A 153 -14.21 21.76 6.54
CA LEU A 153 -12.93 22.23 7.07
C LEU A 153 -11.99 22.73 5.97
N ALA A 154 -11.88 22.02 4.85
CA ALA A 154 -11.02 22.43 3.73
C ALA A 154 -11.48 23.76 3.12
N ILE A 155 -12.79 23.95 2.93
CA ILE A 155 -13.38 25.20 2.44
C ILE A 155 -13.11 26.34 3.44
N GLY A 156 -13.33 26.10 4.74
CA GLY A 156 -13.06 27.09 5.79
C GLY A 156 -11.59 27.52 5.86
N MET A 157 -10.64 26.65 5.48
CA MET A 157 -9.22 26.99 5.40
C MET A 157 -8.83 27.75 4.13
N ILE A 158 -9.58 27.63 3.03
CA ILE A 158 -9.30 28.35 1.77
C ILE A 158 -9.81 29.79 1.83
N PHE A 159 -10.94 30.02 2.51
CA PHE A 159 -11.58 31.34 2.61
C PHE A 159 -11.01 32.24 3.73
N LYS A 160 -9.94 31.83 4.41
CA LYS A 160 -9.28 32.58 5.50
C LYS A 160 -7.81 32.86 5.15
#